data_AF-A0A6B2R1H5-F1
#
_entry.id   AF-A0A6B2R1H5-F1
#
_cell.length_a   1.000
_cell.length_b   1.000
_cell.length_c   1.000
_cell.angle_alpha   90.00
_cell.angle_beta   90.00
_cell.angle_gamma   90.00
#
_symmetry.space_group_name_H-M   'P 1'
#
loop_
_entity.id
_entity.type
_entity.pdbx_description
1 polymer ?
#
loop_
_entity_poly.entity_id
_entity_poly.type
_entity_poly.pdbx_seq_one_letter_code
_entity_poly.pdbx_strand_id
1 'polypeptide(L)'
;MIWKLALLSASTLGYVLFLTLRCGQRALVAPFLTFCLIVVGLYGFALFGQLALGVQFVSGAGLVLGIYAVITGKDELAARFSIKKTWLYLLFLVPFVLLFQAIANDFMFLIWDELSFWARSQRLIFDSNALIQAQSPISFKNYPPGQQLFQYYVTVMAGWSEKKILFAQNLFILSGVLAVVATVVKKEGPALLTFVAALTLIYFFHADYVTIYSDSLVAIFFAVGLALAAKESESSQDDLSLLLVLSAFVLIKEVAVIFTAIVLAVYVLKRLLSQKQPLHSFWSRLKTTSVAVVVITLPIVFVWLSWRWYVNTLAIEPNGMPALSLSSYGQEALRPRLEKTVAKLLEALKQPGYFESRPVALGVKLSLIQLFAWLTALGVLLIAWTPHGQRRKELLVLLTIVTGALAYHVFLLWTYLVYFTEYEGVRLASFERYSWTYMLAWALLLVCQLGRCRAQTTGPMQWIAPALLVAVSLYLVPGKFYADLKSIQSEPNALAQKKKAIALAEQVKKHIKTGEKVYFIAQNTNGYEKHMFDYAMIPFLPNNCWSVGAKYSEADVWSCNQPLEQLIKGYAYLAIYNADQRFWNDNAGLFPVNTQNSQQGVYKIISRDGKVVTLESVN
;
A
#
# COMPACT_ATOMS: atom_id res chain seq x y z
N MET A 1 -22.05 16.79 -7.99
CA MET A 1 -20.59 16.55 -7.90
C MET A 1 -19.85 17.70 -7.22
N ILE A 2 -20.03 18.96 -7.64
CA ILE A 2 -19.34 20.14 -7.08
C ILE A 2 -19.51 20.26 -5.55
N TRP A 3 -20.73 20.13 -5.03
CA TRP A 3 -20.99 20.22 -3.59
C TRP A 3 -20.27 19.12 -2.78
N LYS A 4 -20.14 17.89 -3.31
CA LYS A 4 -19.44 16.79 -2.63
C LYS A 4 -17.94 17.07 -2.53
N LEU A 5 -17.35 17.65 -3.58
CA LEU A 5 -15.95 18.08 -3.56
C LEU A 5 -15.74 19.22 -2.56
N ALA A 6 -16.64 20.20 -2.52
CA ALA A 6 -16.60 21.27 -1.53
C ALA A 6 -16.71 20.72 -0.10
N LEU A 7 -17.61 19.75 0.12
CA LEU A 7 -17.77 19.06 1.40
C LEU A 7 -16.50 18.28 1.79
N LEU A 8 -15.90 17.52 0.86
CA LEU A 8 -14.65 16.80 1.08
C LEU A 8 -13.52 17.75 1.51
N SER A 9 -13.34 18.87 0.80
CA SER A 9 -12.33 19.87 1.12
C SER A 9 -12.60 20.54 2.46
N ALA A 10 -13.83 20.99 2.72
CA ALA A 10 -14.21 21.65 3.96
C ALA A 10 -14.10 20.71 5.18
N SER A 11 -14.54 19.46 5.05
CA SER A 11 -14.40 18.44 6.08
C SER A 11 -12.94 18.14 6.39
N THR A 12 -12.10 17.96 5.36
CA THR A 12 -10.68 17.65 5.56
C THR A 12 -9.96 18.83 6.23
N LEU A 13 -10.26 20.05 5.78
CA LEU A 13 -9.74 21.27 6.42
C LEU A 13 -10.22 21.39 7.86
N GLY A 14 -11.48 21.04 8.15
CA GLY A 14 -12.03 21.10 9.50
C GLY A 14 -11.30 20.18 10.48
N TYR A 15 -10.98 18.95 10.08
CA TYR A 15 -10.11 18.07 10.87
C TYR A 15 -8.70 18.65 11.07
N VAL A 16 -8.08 19.18 10.00
CA VAL A 16 -6.74 19.80 10.08
C VAL A 16 -6.73 20.97 11.06
N LEU A 17 -7.75 21.84 11.00
CA LEU A 17 -7.89 22.98 11.91
C LEU A 17 -8.11 22.51 13.35
N PHE A 18 -8.96 21.52 13.57
CA PHE A 18 -9.18 20.94 14.91
C PHE A 18 -7.90 20.34 15.49
N LEU A 19 -7.21 19.49 14.74
CA LEU A 19 -5.96 18.89 15.20
C LEU A 19 -4.90 19.96 15.52
N THR A 20 -4.83 21.01 14.71
CA THR A 20 -3.84 22.08 14.86
C THR A 20 -4.14 23.01 16.03
N LEU A 21 -5.40 23.47 16.16
CA LEU A 21 -5.82 24.49 17.11
C LEU A 21 -6.25 23.92 18.46
N ARG A 22 -6.77 22.68 18.49
CA ARG A 22 -7.29 22.05 19.72
C ARG A 22 -6.40 20.93 20.23
N CYS A 23 -5.84 20.13 19.33
CA CYS A 23 -4.97 19.02 19.72
C CYS A 23 -3.48 19.37 19.70
N GLY A 24 -3.13 20.65 19.47
CA GLY A 24 -1.76 21.16 19.50
C GLY A 24 -0.85 20.61 18.41
N GLN A 25 -1.38 19.89 17.42
CA GLN A 25 -0.59 19.28 16.36
C GLN A 25 -0.01 20.32 15.41
N ARG A 26 1.08 19.95 14.74
CA ARG A 26 1.63 20.79 13.67
C ARG A 26 0.71 20.73 12.45
N ALA A 27 0.45 21.88 11.84
CA ALA A 27 -0.38 21.99 10.64
C ALA A 27 0.09 21.08 9.48
N LEU A 28 1.39 20.80 9.38
CA LEU A 28 1.96 19.92 8.35
C LEU A 28 1.84 18.42 8.67
N VAL A 29 1.63 18.05 9.94
CA VAL A 29 1.41 16.65 10.37
C VAL A 29 -0.09 16.29 10.33
N ALA A 30 -0.94 17.29 10.58
CA ALA A 30 -2.39 17.14 10.68
C ALA A 30 -3.09 16.48 9.47
N PRO A 31 -2.67 16.68 8.19
CA PRO A 31 -3.30 16.00 7.06
C PRO A 31 -3.20 14.47 7.14
N PHE A 32 -2.03 13.94 7.51
CA PHE A 32 -1.85 12.49 7.65
C PHE A 32 -2.70 11.92 8.79
N LEU A 33 -2.72 12.62 9.94
CA LEU A 33 -3.58 12.25 11.07
C LEU A 33 -5.07 12.31 10.70
N THR A 34 -5.48 13.29 9.89
CA THR A 34 -6.84 13.38 9.35
C THR A 34 -7.20 12.15 8.55
N PHE A 35 -6.31 11.68 7.67
CA PHE A 35 -6.56 10.47 6.89
C PHE A 35 -6.60 9.22 7.76
N CYS A 36 -5.76 9.14 8.80
CA CYS A 36 -5.84 8.06 9.79
C CYS A 36 -7.19 8.08 10.55
N LEU A 37 -7.69 9.25 10.96
CA LEU A 37 -9.01 9.39 11.59
C LEU A 37 -10.13 8.95 10.67
N ILE A 38 -10.06 9.32 9.39
CA ILE A 38 -11.05 8.90 8.38
C ILE A 38 -11.02 7.38 8.23
N VAL A 39 -9.84 6.76 8.10
CA VAL A 39 -9.72 5.29 7.99
C VAL A 39 -10.30 4.58 9.20
N VAL A 40 -9.90 4.96 10.42
CA VAL A 40 -10.38 4.31 11.65
C VAL A 40 -11.87 4.56 11.87
N GLY A 41 -12.35 5.78 11.57
CA GLY A 41 -13.77 6.13 11.65
C GLY A 41 -14.61 5.31 10.68
N LEU A 42 -14.23 5.27 9.41
CA LEU A 42 -14.93 4.47 8.39
C LEU A 42 -14.90 2.99 8.73
N TYR A 43 -13.75 2.49 9.19
CA TYR A 43 -13.60 1.10 9.60
C TYR A 43 -14.63 0.71 10.67
N GLY A 44 -14.83 1.57 11.69
CA GLY A 44 -15.84 1.35 12.72
C GLY A 44 -17.26 1.15 12.15
N PHE A 45 -17.68 1.96 11.19
CA PHE A 45 -18.98 1.79 10.52
C PHE A 45 -19.00 0.58 9.58
N ALA A 46 -17.89 0.32 8.91
CA ALA A 46 -17.75 -0.76 7.94
C ALA A 46 -17.92 -2.15 8.59
N LEU A 47 -17.46 -2.32 9.83
CA LEU A 47 -17.65 -3.53 10.63
C LEU A 47 -19.13 -3.90 10.83
N PHE A 48 -20.03 -2.91 10.83
CA PHE A 48 -21.47 -3.11 10.99
C PHE A 48 -22.24 -3.04 9.66
N GLY A 49 -21.54 -3.07 8.52
CA GLY A 49 -22.17 -2.96 7.19
C GLY A 49 -22.74 -1.58 6.89
N GLN A 50 -22.33 -0.53 7.62
CA GLN A 50 -22.86 0.84 7.50
C GLN A 50 -21.85 1.80 6.85
N LEU A 51 -21.03 1.30 5.92
CA LEU A 51 -19.91 2.06 5.35
C LEU A 51 -20.35 3.39 4.69
N ALA A 52 -21.49 3.41 3.99
CA ALA A 52 -22.03 4.63 3.39
C ALA A 52 -22.44 5.69 4.44
N LEU A 53 -23.04 5.28 5.57
CA LEU A 53 -23.31 6.18 6.69
C LEU A 53 -22.02 6.66 7.34
N GLY A 54 -20.99 5.80 7.38
CA GLY A 54 -19.66 6.17 7.82
C GLY A 54 -19.09 7.37 7.05
N VAL A 55 -19.27 7.43 5.73
CA VAL A 55 -18.83 8.57 4.91
C VAL A 55 -19.52 9.86 5.34
N GLN A 56 -20.85 9.81 5.53
CA GLN A 56 -21.62 10.97 5.98
C GLN A 56 -21.17 11.42 7.38
N PHE A 57 -20.96 10.46 8.28
CA PHE A 57 -20.51 10.73 9.64
C PHE A 57 -19.12 11.39 9.67
N VAL A 58 -18.11 10.81 9.01
CA VAL A 58 -16.75 11.39 9.02
C VAL A 58 -16.71 12.75 8.31
N SER A 59 -17.47 12.93 7.23
CA SER A 59 -17.59 14.24 6.57
C SER A 59 -18.24 15.29 7.49
N GLY A 60 -19.35 14.94 8.15
CA GLY A 60 -20.04 15.81 9.09
C GLY A 60 -19.19 16.15 10.33
N ALA A 61 -18.52 15.15 10.91
CA ALA A 61 -17.63 15.32 12.04
C ALA A 61 -16.48 16.28 11.71
N GLY A 62 -15.87 16.16 10.54
CA GLY A 62 -14.83 17.10 10.10
C GLY A 62 -15.33 18.54 10.04
N LEU A 63 -16.54 18.78 9.52
CA LEU A 63 -17.15 20.11 9.50
C LEU A 63 -17.41 20.66 10.91
N VAL A 64 -18.05 19.87 11.76
CA VAL A 64 -18.40 20.27 13.14
C VAL A 64 -17.13 20.59 13.93
N LEU A 65 -16.11 19.75 13.83
CA LEU A 65 -14.82 19.96 14.49
C LEU A 65 -14.11 21.22 13.95
N GLY A 66 -14.20 21.48 12.65
CA GLY A 66 -13.66 22.70 12.03
C GLY A 66 -14.34 23.96 12.53
N ILE A 67 -15.68 23.99 12.54
CA ILE A 67 -16.48 25.10 13.06
C ILE A 67 -16.14 25.33 14.54
N TYR A 68 -16.14 24.27 15.35
CA TYR A 68 -15.74 24.34 16.75
C TYR A 68 -14.35 24.94 16.91
N ALA A 69 -13.35 24.44 16.18
CA ALA A 69 -11.96 24.88 16.27
C ALA A 69 -11.80 26.37 15.94
N VAL A 70 -12.46 26.85 14.88
CA VAL A 70 -12.45 28.25 14.46
C VAL A 70 -13.12 29.14 15.50
N ILE A 71 -14.32 28.77 15.99
CA ILE A 71 -15.07 29.60 16.96
C ILE A 71 -14.27 29.79 18.25
N THR A 72 -13.71 28.70 18.77
CA THR A 72 -13.02 28.71 20.06
C THR A 72 -11.57 29.20 19.97
N GLY A 73 -11.04 29.43 18.76
CA GLY A 73 -9.59 29.52 18.50
C GLY A 73 -9.20 30.59 17.51
N LYS A 74 -10.02 31.64 17.41
CA LYS A 74 -9.83 32.72 16.43
C LYS A 74 -8.45 33.37 16.54
N ASP A 75 -8.00 33.62 17.76
CA ASP A 75 -6.70 34.26 18.00
C ASP A 75 -5.53 33.33 17.64
N GLU A 76 -5.64 32.06 18.02
CA GLU A 76 -4.65 31.03 17.65
C GLU A 76 -4.61 30.80 16.14
N LEU A 77 -5.76 30.83 15.46
CA LEU A 77 -5.86 30.73 14.01
C LEU A 77 -5.09 31.87 13.34
N ALA A 78 -5.32 33.12 13.77
CA ALA A 78 -4.61 34.28 13.24
C ALA A 78 -3.08 34.19 13.48
N ALA A 79 -2.66 33.69 14.65
CA ALA A 79 -1.26 33.53 14.99
C ALA A 79 -0.55 32.39 14.22
N ARG A 80 -1.24 31.27 14.02
CA ARG A 80 -0.69 30.08 13.34
C ARG A 80 -0.72 30.23 11.81
N PHE A 81 -1.72 30.92 11.26
CA PHE A 81 -1.94 31.08 9.83
C PHE A 81 -1.88 32.55 9.38
N SER A 82 -0.81 33.25 9.75
CA SER A 82 -0.53 34.58 9.21
C SER A 82 -0.34 34.53 7.69
N ILE A 83 -0.54 35.65 6.98
CA ILE A 83 -0.47 35.69 5.51
C ILE A 83 0.82 35.07 4.95
N LYS A 84 1.97 35.36 5.58
CA LYS A 84 3.27 34.79 5.18
C LYS A 84 3.33 33.27 5.36
N LYS A 85 2.82 32.74 6.48
CA LYS A 85 2.78 31.30 6.75
C LYS A 85 1.79 30.59 5.83
N THR A 86 0.65 31.21 5.54
CA THR A 86 -0.35 30.67 4.62
C THR A 86 0.23 30.51 3.22
N TRP A 87 0.94 31.52 2.69
CA TRP A 87 1.65 31.39 1.41
C TRP A 87 2.68 30.25 1.43
N LEU A 88 3.42 30.10 2.53
CA LEU A 88 4.36 28.99 2.68
C LEU A 88 3.65 27.62 2.72
N TYR A 89 2.51 27.51 3.40
CA TYR A 89 1.71 26.28 3.41
C TYR A 89 1.12 25.94 2.04
N LEU A 90 0.77 26.93 1.22
CA LEU A 90 0.35 26.68 -0.17
C LEU A 90 1.48 26.05 -1.00
N LEU A 91 2.75 26.36 -0.74
CA LEU A 91 3.88 25.72 -1.43
C LEU A 91 3.97 24.22 -1.14
N PHE A 92 3.58 23.78 0.05
CA PHE A 92 3.51 22.35 0.37
C PHE A 92 2.42 21.60 -0.41
N LEU A 93 1.43 22.31 -0.95
CA LEU A 93 0.37 21.70 -1.77
C LEU A 93 0.78 21.50 -3.23
N VAL A 94 1.86 22.18 -3.70
CA VAL A 94 2.29 22.12 -5.09
C VAL A 94 2.55 20.68 -5.56
N PRO A 95 3.28 19.81 -4.83
CA PRO A 95 3.48 18.43 -5.28
C PRO A 95 2.20 17.62 -5.39
N PHE A 96 1.19 17.87 -4.54
CA PHE A 96 -0.10 17.21 -4.60
C PHE A 96 -0.86 17.59 -5.88
N VAL A 97 -0.85 18.89 -6.22
CA VAL A 97 -1.51 19.40 -7.44
C VAL A 97 -0.80 18.91 -8.69
N LEU A 98 0.54 18.99 -8.74
CA LEU A 98 1.32 18.52 -9.88
C LEU A 98 1.08 17.04 -10.16
N LEU A 99 1.06 16.21 -9.11
CA LEU A 99 0.82 14.78 -9.27
C LEU A 99 -0.60 14.48 -9.76
N PHE A 100 -1.62 15.21 -9.27
CA PHE A 100 -2.99 15.05 -9.80
C PHE A 100 -3.10 15.43 -11.28
N GLN A 101 -2.40 16.50 -11.68
CA GLN A 101 -2.37 16.96 -13.06
C GLN A 101 -1.62 16.00 -13.98
N ALA A 102 -0.53 15.39 -13.48
CA ALA A 102 0.28 14.45 -14.24
C ALA A 102 -0.49 13.16 -14.61
N ILE A 103 -1.40 12.69 -13.75
CA ILE A 103 -2.19 11.48 -14.03
C ILE A 103 -3.19 11.74 -15.16
N ALA A 104 -3.10 10.96 -16.24
CA ALA A 104 -4.01 11.04 -17.37
C ALA A 104 -5.48 10.82 -16.95
N ASN A 105 -6.41 11.56 -17.56
CA ASN A 105 -7.83 11.48 -17.18
C ASN A 105 -8.46 10.11 -17.48
N ASP A 106 -7.96 9.43 -18.51
CA ASP A 106 -8.31 8.08 -18.96
C ASP A 106 -7.35 7.01 -18.42
N PHE A 107 -6.54 7.33 -17.40
CA PHE A 107 -5.62 6.40 -16.77
C PHE A 107 -6.34 5.11 -16.36
N MET A 108 -5.70 3.99 -16.68
CA MET A 108 -6.07 2.65 -16.30
C MET A 108 -4.90 1.92 -15.62
N PHE A 109 -5.18 1.26 -14.50
CA PHE A 109 -4.38 0.22 -13.89
C PHE A 109 -4.22 -0.93 -14.86
N LEU A 110 -2.97 -1.36 -14.99
CA LEU A 110 -2.56 -2.42 -15.88
C LEU A 110 -1.73 -3.46 -15.13
N ILE A 111 -1.29 -3.22 -13.91
CA ILE A 111 -0.33 -4.12 -13.28
C ILE A 111 -1.05 -5.34 -12.71
N TRP A 112 -0.43 -6.51 -12.82
CA TRP A 112 -0.97 -7.80 -12.42
C TRP A 112 -1.61 -7.79 -11.02
N ASP A 113 -0.89 -7.37 -9.98
CA ASP A 113 -1.40 -7.37 -8.60
C ASP A 113 -2.51 -6.33 -8.38
N GLU A 114 -2.55 -5.26 -9.19
CA GLU A 114 -3.63 -4.27 -9.11
C GLU A 114 -4.93 -4.86 -9.64
N LEU A 115 -4.87 -5.53 -10.80
CA LEU A 115 -6.03 -6.14 -11.43
C LEU A 115 -6.49 -7.41 -10.69
N SER A 116 -5.56 -8.19 -10.15
CA SER A 116 -5.89 -9.39 -9.37
C SER A 116 -6.46 -9.04 -8.00
N PHE A 117 -5.97 -7.98 -7.36
CA PHE A 117 -6.38 -7.62 -6.00
C PHE A 117 -6.61 -6.12 -5.73
N TRP A 118 -5.62 -5.23 -5.86
CA TRP A 118 -5.71 -3.89 -5.24
C TRP A 118 -6.83 -3.02 -5.83
N ALA A 119 -6.88 -2.88 -7.16
CA ALA A 119 -7.94 -2.13 -7.82
C ALA A 119 -9.27 -2.89 -7.76
N ARG A 120 -9.23 -4.23 -7.84
CA ARG A 120 -10.40 -5.12 -7.78
C ARG A 120 -11.13 -5.03 -6.45
N SER A 121 -10.41 -5.14 -5.34
CA SER A 121 -10.95 -4.99 -3.98
C SER A 121 -11.58 -3.61 -3.80
N GLN A 122 -10.91 -2.57 -4.28
CA GLN A 122 -11.43 -1.22 -4.23
C GLN A 122 -12.73 -1.04 -5.04
N ARG A 123 -12.82 -1.67 -6.22
CA ARG A 123 -14.03 -1.65 -7.05
C ARG A 123 -15.18 -2.37 -6.36
N LEU A 124 -14.92 -3.53 -5.76
CA LEU A 124 -15.90 -4.29 -5.01
C LEU A 124 -16.46 -3.49 -3.81
N ILE A 125 -15.60 -2.84 -3.04
CA ILE A 125 -16.02 -2.01 -1.89
C ILE A 125 -16.85 -0.82 -2.35
N PHE A 126 -16.44 -0.17 -3.45
CA PHE A 126 -17.18 0.96 -4.02
C PHE A 126 -18.57 0.59 -4.53
N ASP A 127 -18.68 -0.48 -5.32
CA ASP A 127 -19.95 -0.90 -5.91
C ASP A 127 -20.92 -1.45 -4.85
N SER A 128 -20.40 -2.14 -3.82
CA SER A 128 -21.23 -2.77 -2.78
C SER A 128 -21.52 -1.90 -1.56
N ASN A 129 -20.75 -0.82 -1.35
CA ASN A 129 -20.75 -0.05 -0.09
C ASN A 129 -20.55 -0.95 1.15
N ALA A 130 -19.74 -1.99 1.03
CA ALA A 130 -19.43 -2.92 2.10
C ALA A 130 -17.95 -3.33 2.05
N LEU A 131 -17.45 -3.84 3.17
CA LEU A 131 -16.16 -4.55 3.18
C LEU A 131 -16.26 -5.81 2.32
N ILE A 132 -15.10 -6.41 2.01
CA ILE A 132 -15.05 -7.69 1.31
C ILE A 132 -15.83 -8.75 2.09
N GLN A 133 -16.65 -9.53 1.37
CA GLN A 133 -17.56 -10.54 1.91
C GLN A 133 -17.14 -11.95 1.45
N ALA A 134 -17.69 -12.99 2.07
CA ALA A 134 -17.38 -14.38 1.76
C ALA A 134 -17.62 -14.75 0.29
N GLN A 135 -18.63 -14.17 -0.34
CA GLN A 135 -19.00 -14.38 -1.74
C GLN A 135 -18.34 -13.41 -2.72
N SER A 136 -17.53 -12.46 -2.24
CA SER A 136 -16.84 -11.53 -3.12
C SER A 136 -15.91 -12.28 -4.10
N PRO A 137 -15.91 -11.92 -5.39
CA PRO A 137 -15.13 -12.59 -6.43
C PRO A 137 -13.65 -12.19 -6.36
N ILE A 138 -12.92 -12.53 -5.29
CA ILE A 138 -11.52 -12.15 -5.10
C ILE A 138 -10.80 -13.13 -4.18
N SER A 139 -9.50 -13.37 -4.37
CA SER A 139 -8.78 -14.37 -3.58
C SER A 139 -8.40 -13.88 -2.19
N PHE A 140 -7.81 -12.67 -2.07
CA PHE A 140 -7.23 -12.21 -0.79
C PHE A 140 -8.23 -11.52 0.15
N LYS A 141 -9.24 -12.25 0.61
CA LYS A 141 -10.39 -11.66 1.35
C LYS A 141 -10.06 -11.24 2.79
N ASN A 142 -8.99 -11.75 3.37
CA ASN A 142 -8.56 -11.43 4.74
C ASN A 142 -7.65 -10.19 4.84
N TYR A 143 -7.32 -9.53 3.73
CA TYR A 143 -6.46 -8.35 3.74
C TYR A 143 -7.17 -7.18 4.44
N PRO A 144 -6.52 -6.54 5.44
CA PRO A 144 -7.09 -5.40 6.12
C PRO A 144 -7.45 -4.24 5.15
N PRO A 145 -8.58 -3.54 5.35
CA PRO A 145 -9.16 -2.68 4.31
C PRO A 145 -8.74 -1.20 4.42
N GLY A 146 -7.75 -0.84 5.23
CA GLY A 146 -7.45 0.55 5.58
C GLY A 146 -7.06 1.42 4.38
N GLN A 147 -6.29 0.86 3.44
CA GLN A 147 -5.98 1.53 2.17
C GLN A 147 -7.25 1.77 1.35
N GLN A 148 -8.07 0.73 1.19
CA GLN A 148 -9.30 0.76 0.40
C GLN A 148 -10.34 1.71 1.02
N LEU A 149 -10.47 1.77 2.33
CA LEU A 149 -11.40 2.67 3.02
C LEU A 149 -11.10 4.14 2.71
N PHE A 150 -9.83 4.53 2.71
CA PHE A 150 -9.46 5.89 2.32
C PHE A 150 -9.73 6.16 0.83
N GLN A 151 -9.39 5.22 -0.05
CA GLN A 151 -9.68 5.33 -1.48
C GLN A 151 -11.20 5.40 -1.74
N TYR A 152 -11.99 4.66 -0.97
CA TYR A 152 -13.45 4.62 -1.03
C TYR A 152 -14.03 5.97 -0.64
N TYR A 153 -13.58 6.55 0.48
CA TYR A 153 -13.97 7.89 0.90
C TYR A 153 -13.78 8.93 -0.22
N VAL A 154 -12.58 8.96 -0.82
CA VAL A 154 -12.26 9.91 -1.90
C VAL A 154 -13.14 9.66 -3.12
N THR A 155 -13.32 8.40 -3.54
CA THR A 155 -14.09 8.08 -4.76
C THR A 155 -15.59 8.26 -4.62
N VAL A 156 -16.18 8.05 -3.44
CA VAL A 156 -17.61 8.36 -3.17
C VAL A 156 -17.87 9.87 -3.24
N MET A 157 -16.90 10.67 -2.79
CA MET A 157 -17.00 12.12 -2.74
C MET A 157 -16.65 12.78 -4.08
N ALA A 158 -15.58 12.33 -4.74
CA ALA A 158 -15.08 12.89 -5.99
C ALA A 158 -15.62 12.19 -7.25
N GLY A 159 -16.32 11.06 -7.10
CA GLY A 159 -16.75 10.18 -8.19
C GLY A 159 -15.69 9.13 -8.54
N TRP A 160 -16.11 7.97 -9.05
CA TRP A 160 -15.22 6.88 -9.42
C TRP A 160 -14.38 7.20 -10.66
N SER A 161 -13.07 6.94 -10.58
CA SER A 161 -12.18 6.68 -11.72
C SER A 161 -10.87 6.09 -11.21
N GLU A 162 -10.16 5.32 -12.03
CA GLU A 162 -8.86 4.74 -11.65
C GLU A 162 -7.81 5.84 -11.38
N LYS A 163 -7.84 6.96 -12.12
CA LYS A 163 -7.09 8.19 -11.78
C LYS A 163 -7.30 8.65 -10.34
N LYS A 164 -8.55 8.69 -9.87
CA LYS A 164 -8.87 9.20 -8.52
C LYS A 164 -8.49 8.20 -7.42
N ILE A 165 -8.50 6.90 -7.72
CA ILE A 165 -8.00 5.86 -6.81
C ILE A 165 -6.49 6.01 -6.65
N LEU A 166 -5.76 6.13 -7.77
CA LEU A 166 -4.31 6.37 -7.75
C LEU A 166 -3.99 7.67 -7.01
N PHE A 167 -4.74 8.74 -7.29
CA PHE A 167 -4.55 9.99 -6.59
C PHE A 167 -4.83 9.88 -5.08
N ALA A 168 -5.87 9.14 -4.66
CA ALA A 168 -6.14 8.91 -3.24
C ALA A 168 -4.98 8.17 -2.55
N GLN A 169 -4.39 7.15 -3.18
CA GLN A 169 -3.18 6.50 -2.68
C GLN A 169 -2.06 7.51 -2.48
N ASN A 170 -1.82 8.33 -3.51
CA ASN A 170 -0.74 9.30 -3.52
C ASN A 170 -0.97 10.44 -2.51
N LEU A 171 -2.21 10.90 -2.32
CA LEU A 171 -2.55 11.84 -1.25
C LEU A 171 -2.09 11.30 0.11
N PHE A 172 -2.33 10.01 0.36
CA PHE A 172 -1.96 9.38 1.63
C PHE A 172 -0.44 9.30 1.77
N ILE A 173 0.27 8.81 0.74
CA ILE A 173 1.74 8.71 0.72
C ILE A 173 2.37 10.10 0.91
N LEU A 174 1.98 11.10 0.12
CA LEU A 174 2.52 12.46 0.20
C LEU A 174 2.27 13.10 1.56
N SER A 175 1.08 12.93 2.13
CA SER A 175 0.78 13.45 3.48
C SER A 175 1.62 12.78 4.56
N GLY A 176 1.92 11.48 4.42
CA GLY A 176 2.78 10.75 5.35
C GLY A 176 4.24 11.16 5.23
N VAL A 177 4.78 11.31 4.00
CA VAL A 177 6.13 11.87 3.80
C VAL A 177 6.22 13.27 4.43
N LEU A 178 5.22 14.12 4.22
CA LEU A 178 5.14 15.43 4.84
C LEU A 178 5.10 15.34 6.37
N ALA A 179 4.35 14.38 6.93
CA ALA A 179 4.29 14.16 8.37
C ALA A 179 5.63 13.71 8.97
N VAL A 180 6.41 12.86 8.27
CA VAL A 180 7.77 12.50 8.71
C VAL A 180 8.65 13.75 8.75
N VAL A 181 8.70 14.49 7.64
CA VAL A 181 9.51 15.71 7.52
C VAL A 181 9.13 16.74 8.57
N ALA A 182 7.83 16.99 8.75
CA ALA A 182 7.31 17.91 9.76
C ALA A 182 7.45 17.38 11.20
N THR A 183 7.65 16.09 11.41
CA THR A 183 7.97 15.59 12.75
C THR A 183 9.43 15.90 13.10
N VAL A 184 10.34 15.75 12.14
CA VAL A 184 11.79 15.85 12.33
C VAL A 184 12.33 17.28 12.14
N VAL A 185 11.96 17.96 11.06
CA VAL A 185 12.42 19.31 10.68
C VAL A 185 11.44 20.36 11.19
N LYS A 186 11.87 21.17 12.17
CA LYS A 186 10.97 22.08 12.91
C LYS A 186 10.63 23.37 12.15
N LYS A 187 11.56 23.95 11.40
CA LYS A 187 11.30 25.17 10.63
C LYS A 187 10.65 24.85 9.29
N GLU A 188 9.61 25.58 8.94
CA GLU A 188 8.76 25.32 7.77
C GLU A 188 9.52 25.47 6.45
N GLY A 189 10.39 26.48 6.32
CA GLY A 189 11.19 26.68 5.11
C GLY A 189 12.14 25.51 4.81
N PRO A 190 13.07 25.16 5.73
CA PRO A 190 13.90 23.96 5.62
C PRO A 190 13.09 22.66 5.44
N ALA A 191 11.93 22.57 6.10
CA ALA A 191 11.02 21.43 5.94
C ALA A 191 10.47 21.33 4.51
N LEU A 192 10.17 22.44 3.83
CA LEU A 192 9.73 22.44 2.44
C LEU A 192 10.80 21.84 1.52
N LEU A 193 12.05 22.28 1.65
CA LEU A 193 13.15 21.74 0.84
C LEU A 193 13.41 20.26 1.14
N THR A 194 13.38 19.88 2.42
CA THR A 194 13.55 18.48 2.83
C THR A 194 12.39 17.62 2.33
N PHE A 195 11.17 18.17 2.28
CA PHE A 195 10.01 17.50 1.69
C PHE A 195 10.22 17.25 0.21
N VAL A 196 10.64 18.24 -0.57
CA VAL A 196 10.96 18.05 -2.01
C VAL A 196 12.01 16.96 -2.21
N ALA A 197 13.09 16.95 -1.41
CA ALA A 197 14.11 15.91 -1.49
C ALA A 197 13.58 14.53 -1.08
N ALA A 198 12.67 14.45 -0.10
CA ALA A 198 12.06 13.19 0.33
C ALA A 198 11.10 12.61 -0.73
N LEU A 199 10.48 13.44 -1.56
CA LEU A 199 9.58 12.98 -2.64
C LEU A 199 10.31 12.20 -3.73
N THR A 200 11.56 12.56 -4.02
CA THR A 200 12.39 11.85 -5.01
C THR A 200 12.88 10.52 -4.46
N LEU A 201 13.06 10.41 -3.13
CA LEU A 201 13.56 9.21 -2.46
C LEU A 201 12.79 7.95 -2.88
N ILE A 202 11.48 8.06 -3.00
CA ILE A 202 10.57 6.98 -3.39
C ILE A 202 10.98 6.32 -4.73
N TYR A 203 11.46 7.11 -5.69
CA TYR A 203 11.85 6.59 -7.00
C TYR A 203 13.16 5.81 -6.98
N PHE A 204 14.07 6.10 -6.04
CA PHE A 204 15.31 5.34 -5.92
C PHE A 204 15.05 3.89 -5.50
N PHE A 205 13.91 3.60 -4.85
CA PHE A 205 13.50 2.27 -4.40
C PHE A 205 12.44 1.60 -5.31
N HIS A 206 12.23 2.12 -6.52
CA HIS A 206 11.19 1.63 -7.44
C HIS A 206 9.76 1.66 -6.85
N ALA A 207 9.52 2.54 -5.87
CA ALA A 207 8.28 2.65 -5.12
C ALA A 207 7.33 3.73 -5.68
N ASP A 208 7.46 4.04 -6.98
CA ASP A 208 6.92 5.20 -7.67
C ASP A 208 5.40 5.45 -7.49
N TYR A 209 4.97 6.66 -7.83
CA TYR A 209 3.60 7.13 -7.61
C TYR A 209 2.60 6.65 -8.69
N VAL A 210 2.93 5.62 -9.46
CA VAL A 210 2.06 5.11 -10.54
C VAL A 210 1.31 3.82 -10.17
N THR A 211 1.55 3.28 -8.97
CA THR A 211 0.91 2.05 -8.49
C THR A 211 0.12 2.26 -7.20
N ILE A 212 -0.86 1.38 -6.95
CA ILE A 212 -1.59 1.33 -5.68
C ILE A 212 -1.18 0.15 -4.79
N TYR A 213 0.07 -0.28 -4.91
CA TYR A 213 0.62 -1.29 -4.02
C TYR A 213 0.70 -0.78 -2.59
N SER A 214 0.38 -1.68 -1.66
CA SER A 214 0.44 -1.41 -0.21
C SER A 214 1.85 -1.10 0.30
N ASP A 215 2.89 -1.59 -0.38
CA ASP A 215 4.27 -1.63 0.12
C ASP A 215 4.82 -0.21 0.38
N SER A 216 4.59 0.73 -0.55
CA SER A 216 4.94 2.15 -0.35
C SER A 216 4.20 2.75 0.85
N LEU A 217 2.91 2.44 1.00
CA LEU A 217 2.10 2.96 2.11
C LEU A 217 2.56 2.38 3.45
N VAL A 218 2.91 1.09 3.50
CA VAL A 218 3.49 0.43 4.68
C VAL A 218 4.81 1.09 5.08
N ALA A 219 5.70 1.38 4.11
CA ALA A 219 6.95 2.07 4.36
C ALA A 219 6.72 3.47 4.95
N ILE A 220 5.76 4.24 4.41
CA ILE A 220 5.44 5.58 4.90
C ILE A 220 4.83 5.55 6.30
N PHE A 221 3.87 4.67 6.58
CA PHE A 221 3.31 4.52 7.93
C PHE A 221 4.39 4.11 8.94
N PHE A 222 5.28 3.20 8.56
CA PHE A 222 6.40 2.81 9.40
C PHE A 222 7.34 3.99 9.69
N ALA A 223 7.68 4.79 8.67
CA ALA A 223 8.51 5.97 8.83
C ALA A 223 7.85 7.04 9.73
N VAL A 224 6.53 7.29 9.58
CA VAL A 224 5.80 8.23 10.45
C VAL A 224 5.77 7.70 11.87
N GLY A 225 5.47 6.41 12.07
CA GLY A 225 5.49 5.77 13.39
C GLY A 225 6.85 5.91 14.08
N LEU A 226 7.93 5.59 13.37
CA LEU A 226 9.30 5.75 13.87
C LEU A 226 9.64 7.22 14.18
N ALA A 227 9.23 8.17 13.33
CA ALA A 227 9.48 9.60 13.57
C ALA A 227 8.76 10.11 14.83
N LEU A 228 7.51 9.70 15.03
CA LEU A 228 6.72 10.02 16.22
C LEU A 228 7.31 9.36 17.47
N ALA A 229 7.64 8.06 17.38
CA ALA A 229 8.26 7.31 18.48
C ALA A 229 9.64 7.84 18.86
N ALA A 230 10.40 8.35 17.90
CA ALA A 230 11.73 8.93 18.12
C ALA A 230 11.71 10.37 18.68
N LYS A 231 10.54 11.01 18.78
CA LYS A 231 10.40 12.40 19.22
C LYS A 231 10.68 12.52 20.73
N GLU A 232 11.44 13.53 21.16
CA GLU A 232 11.80 13.77 22.58
C GLU A 232 10.68 14.40 23.45
N SER A 233 9.43 14.30 23.01
CA SER A 233 8.30 14.97 23.64
C SER A 233 7.37 13.93 24.27
N GLU A 234 7.19 13.98 25.58
CA GLU A 234 6.28 13.10 26.35
C GLU A 234 4.86 13.69 26.45
N SER A 235 4.43 14.46 25.44
CA SER A 235 3.10 15.06 25.46
C SER A 235 2.04 13.99 25.19
N SER A 236 0.92 14.05 25.90
CA SER A 236 -0.24 13.17 25.63
C SER A 236 -0.76 13.29 24.19
N GLN A 237 -0.53 14.44 23.55
CA GLN A 237 -0.88 14.70 22.16
C GLN A 237 -0.01 13.88 21.18
N ASP A 238 1.26 13.66 21.50
CA ASP A 238 2.16 12.82 20.72
C ASP A 238 1.82 11.34 20.89
N ASP A 239 1.51 10.93 22.12
CA ASP A 239 1.01 9.58 22.42
C ASP A 239 -0.29 9.28 21.66
N LEU A 240 -1.22 10.24 21.62
CA LEU A 240 -2.47 10.12 20.86
C LEU A 240 -2.23 10.04 19.35
N SER A 241 -1.27 10.82 18.83
CA SER A 241 -0.90 10.76 17.41
C SER A 241 -0.29 9.41 17.06
N LEU A 242 0.60 8.89 17.90
CA LEU A 242 1.20 7.58 17.69
C LEU A 242 0.15 6.46 17.76
N LEU A 243 -0.73 6.49 18.77
CA LEU A 243 -1.87 5.57 18.89
C LEU A 243 -2.72 5.55 17.62
N LEU A 244 -3.12 6.73 17.13
CA LEU A 244 -3.95 6.84 15.94
C LEU A 244 -3.25 6.31 14.69
N VAL A 245 -1.98 6.70 14.49
CA VAL A 245 -1.18 6.24 13.33
C VAL A 245 -1.04 4.72 13.35
N LEU A 246 -0.69 4.12 14.50
CA LEU A 246 -0.50 2.68 14.61
C LEU A 246 -1.83 1.90 14.51
N SER A 247 -2.94 2.48 14.99
CA SER A 247 -4.28 1.90 14.82
C SER A 247 -4.69 1.85 13.35
N ALA A 248 -4.43 2.91 12.59
CA ALA A 248 -4.63 2.90 11.14
C ALA A 248 -3.61 1.98 10.43
N PHE A 249 -2.37 1.90 10.94
CA PHE A 249 -1.30 1.13 10.29
C PHE A 249 -1.62 -0.37 10.24
N VAL A 250 -2.11 -0.96 11.33
CA VAL A 250 -2.50 -2.38 11.36
C VAL A 250 -3.67 -2.71 10.42
N LEU A 251 -4.36 -1.70 9.90
CA LEU A 251 -5.38 -1.84 8.86
C LEU A 251 -4.84 -1.71 7.43
N ILE A 252 -3.56 -1.40 7.22
CA ILE A 252 -3.00 -1.26 5.87
C ILE A 252 -2.64 -2.62 5.27
N LYS A 253 -2.00 -3.49 6.06
CA LYS A 253 -1.55 -4.84 5.66
C LYS A 253 -1.22 -5.67 6.89
N GLU A 254 -1.37 -7.00 6.82
CA GLU A 254 -1.11 -7.89 7.96
C GLU A 254 0.32 -7.75 8.52
N VAL A 255 1.33 -7.55 7.64
CA VAL A 255 2.73 -7.37 8.04
C VAL A 255 2.96 -6.12 8.91
N ALA A 256 2.05 -5.13 8.88
CA ALA A 256 2.15 -3.91 9.66
C ALA A 256 2.22 -4.16 11.18
N VAL A 257 1.74 -5.32 11.67
CA VAL A 257 1.89 -5.71 13.08
C VAL A 257 3.37 -5.85 13.48
N ILE A 258 4.20 -6.42 12.61
CA ILE A 258 5.65 -6.57 12.84
C ILE A 258 6.33 -5.21 12.89
N PHE A 259 6.01 -4.33 11.93
CA PHE A 259 6.53 -2.96 11.91
C PHE A 259 6.08 -2.15 13.13
N THR A 260 4.83 -2.32 13.56
CA THR A 260 4.27 -1.68 14.75
C THR A 260 5.03 -2.08 16.02
N ALA A 261 5.41 -3.36 16.16
CA ALA A 261 6.22 -3.82 17.29
C ALA A 261 7.59 -3.11 17.36
N ILE A 262 8.23 -2.89 16.20
CA ILE A 262 9.51 -2.16 16.12
C ILE A 262 9.32 -0.68 16.50
N VAL A 263 8.24 -0.04 16.04
CA VAL A 263 7.91 1.34 16.44
C VAL A 263 7.70 1.44 17.95
N LEU A 264 6.96 0.51 18.55
CA LEU A 264 6.74 0.46 19.99
C LEU A 264 8.04 0.23 20.76
N ALA A 265 8.96 -0.60 20.24
CA ALA A 265 10.28 -0.79 20.85
C ALA A 265 11.08 0.53 20.87
N VAL A 266 11.10 1.27 19.77
CA VAL A 266 11.75 2.61 19.71
C VAL A 266 11.08 3.59 20.68
N TYR A 267 9.76 3.59 20.75
CA TYR A 267 8.98 4.45 21.66
C TYR A 267 9.31 4.17 23.13
N VAL A 268 9.27 2.89 23.54
CA VAL A 268 9.63 2.45 24.90
C VAL A 268 11.05 2.88 25.24
N LEU A 269 11.99 2.60 24.34
CA LEU A 269 13.39 2.95 24.51
C LEU A 269 13.57 4.47 24.72
N LYS A 270 12.97 5.30 23.87
CA LYS A 270 13.09 6.77 23.99
C LYS A 270 12.48 7.28 25.29
N ARG A 271 11.32 6.75 25.70
CA ARG A 271 10.64 7.17 26.93
C ARG A 271 11.41 6.78 28.19
N LEU A 272 11.94 5.55 28.26
CA LEU A 272 12.78 5.09 29.37
C LEU A 272 14.09 5.90 29.50
N LEU A 273 14.66 6.32 28.37
CA LEU A 273 15.89 7.11 28.32
C LEU A 273 15.66 8.63 28.44
N SER A 274 14.42 9.08 28.59
CA SER A 274 14.11 10.51 28.72
C SER A 274 14.71 11.09 30.01
N GLN A 275 15.34 12.26 29.88
CA GLN A 275 16.02 12.95 30.99
C GLN A 275 15.14 14.03 31.64
N LYS A 276 13.92 14.26 31.12
CA LYS A 276 13.01 15.31 31.62
C LYS A 276 12.25 14.90 32.89
N GLN A 277 12.20 13.60 33.19
CA GLN A 277 11.61 13.10 34.44
C GLN A 277 12.64 13.24 35.56
N PRO A 278 12.34 13.93 36.67
CA PRO A 278 13.25 14.09 37.80
C PRO A 278 13.76 12.72 38.28
N LEU A 279 14.95 12.71 38.89
CA LEU A 279 15.74 11.54 39.26
C LEU A 279 15.08 10.58 40.29
N HIS A 280 13.76 10.64 40.49
CA HIS A 280 13.03 9.76 41.38
C HIS A 280 12.86 8.37 40.76
N SER A 281 13.86 7.50 40.95
CA SER A 281 13.77 6.04 40.80
C SER A 281 13.44 5.51 39.38
N PHE A 282 14.26 4.60 38.87
CA PHE A 282 14.02 3.84 37.62
C PHE A 282 12.60 3.23 37.56
N TRP A 283 12.03 2.84 38.70
CA TRP A 283 10.70 2.24 38.82
C TRP A 283 9.56 3.20 38.47
N SER A 284 9.71 4.51 38.74
CA SER A 284 8.69 5.49 38.38
C SER A 284 8.59 5.65 36.86
N ARG A 285 9.75 5.70 36.17
CA ARG A 285 9.86 5.76 34.71
C ARG A 285 9.33 4.50 34.05
N LEU A 286 9.62 3.34 34.65
CA LEU A 286 9.06 2.08 34.18
C LEU A 286 7.53 2.10 34.28
N LYS A 287 6.97 2.50 35.43
CA LYS A 287 5.51 2.58 35.63
C LYS A 287 4.84 3.53 34.64
N THR A 288 5.34 4.75 34.47
CA THR A 288 4.73 5.73 33.53
C THR A 288 4.85 5.28 32.08
N THR A 289 5.98 4.66 31.71
CA THR A 289 6.16 4.08 30.38
C THR A 289 5.21 2.91 30.16
N SER A 290 5.08 1.98 31.11
CA SER A 290 4.17 0.85 31.02
C SER A 290 2.72 1.30 30.85
N VAL A 291 2.27 2.30 31.62
CA VAL A 291 0.91 2.86 31.47
C VAL A 291 0.69 3.41 30.06
N ALA A 292 1.63 4.19 29.54
CA ALA A 292 1.49 4.75 28.20
C ALA A 292 1.53 3.69 27.09
N VAL A 293 2.41 2.69 27.22
CA VAL A 293 2.46 1.54 26.31
C VAL A 293 1.12 0.82 26.30
N VAL A 294 0.51 0.58 27.47
CA VAL A 294 -0.82 -0.05 27.56
C VAL A 294 -1.88 0.81 26.88
N VAL A 295 -1.91 2.12 27.15
CA VAL A 295 -2.87 3.06 26.54
C VAL A 295 -2.75 3.10 25.02
N ILE A 296 -1.53 3.06 24.47
CA ILE A 296 -1.29 3.05 23.03
C ILE A 296 -1.61 1.68 22.42
N THR A 297 -1.20 0.59 23.08
CA THR A 297 -1.26 -0.77 22.53
C THR A 297 -2.68 -1.35 22.57
N LEU A 298 -3.48 -1.00 23.57
CA LEU A 298 -4.81 -1.57 23.74
C LEU A 298 -5.75 -1.26 22.54
N PRO A 299 -5.84 0.00 22.05
CA PRO A 299 -6.60 0.30 20.83
C PRO A 299 -6.05 -0.39 19.57
N ILE A 300 -4.73 -0.49 19.43
CA ILE A 300 -4.10 -1.18 18.29
C ILE A 300 -4.52 -2.65 18.28
N VAL A 301 -4.41 -3.32 19.43
CA VAL A 301 -4.80 -4.72 19.60
C VAL A 301 -6.30 -4.88 19.38
N PHE A 302 -7.13 -3.95 19.88
CA PHE A 302 -8.57 -3.96 19.63
C PHE A 302 -8.90 -3.87 18.13
N VAL A 303 -8.28 -2.94 17.40
CA VAL A 303 -8.46 -2.81 15.94
C VAL A 303 -8.04 -4.10 15.23
N TRP A 304 -6.86 -4.63 15.56
CA TRP A 304 -6.37 -5.88 14.96
C TRP A 304 -7.28 -7.09 15.27
N LEU A 305 -7.74 -7.25 16.52
CA LEU A 305 -8.65 -8.32 16.92
C LEU A 305 -10.03 -8.16 16.27
N SER A 306 -10.54 -6.94 16.14
CA SER A 306 -11.83 -6.68 15.49
C SER A 306 -11.82 -7.08 14.02
N TRP A 307 -10.68 -6.89 13.32
CA TRP A 307 -10.55 -7.33 11.92
C TRP A 307 -10.54 -8.85 11.82
N ARG A 308 -9.77 -9.51 12.70
CA ARG A 308 -9.75 -10.98 12.77
C ARG A 308 -11.12 -11.55 13.11
N TRP A 309 -11.85 -10.91 14.03
CA TRP A 309 -13.22 -11.26 14.35
C TRP A 309 -14.12 -11.14 13.11
N TYR A 310 -14.06 -10.01 12.38
CA TYR A 310 -14.83 -9.84 11.14
C TYR A 310 -14.53 -10.93 10.11
N VAL A 311 -13.25 -11.20 9.82
CA VAL A 311 -12.84 -12.25 8.87
C VAL A 311 -13.36 -13.63 9.31
N ASN A 312 -13.26 -13.96 10.60
CA ASN A 312 -13.75 -15.23 11.15
C ASN A 312 -15.27 -15.38 11.02
N THR A 313 -16.05 -14.29 11.20
CA THR A 313 -17.52 -14.34 11.06
C THR A 313 -17.98 -14.68 9.65
N LEU A 314 -17.14 -14.41 8.66
CA LEU A 314 -17.42 -14.71 7.25
C LEU A 314 -16.98 -16.11 6.84
N ALA A 315 -16.41 -16.91 7.76
CA ALA A 315 -15.78 -18.20 7.48
C ALA A 315 -14.81 -18.13 6.29
N ILE A 316 -14.14 -16.98 6.11
CA ILE A 316 -13.10 -16.81 5.11
C ILE A 316 -11.90 -17.62 5.60
N GLU A 317 -11.59 -18.69 4.88
CA GLU A 317 -10.36 -19.44 5.14
C GLU A 317 -9.13 -18.52 4.94
N PRO A 318 -8.07 -18.65 5.77
CA PRO A 318 -6.82 -17.95 5.56
C PRO A 318 -6.32 -18.20 4.13
N ASN A 319 -5.91 -17.16 3.41
CA ASN A 319 -5.40 -17.36 2.05
C ASN A 319 -4.15 -18.24 2.08
N GLY A 320 -4.11 -19.23 1.20
CA GLY A 320 -2.91 -20.00 0.92
C GLY A 320 -3.04 -21.48 1.25
N MET A 321 -1.94 -22.18 1.03
CA MET A 321 -1.79 -23.57 1.44
C MET A 321 -1.76 -23.66 2.97
N PRO A 322 -2.16 -24.80 3.56
CA PRO A 322 -1.93 -25.05 4.98
C PRO A 322 -0.47 -24.75 5.33
N ALA A 323 -0.26 -23.94 6.37
CA ALA A 323 1.07 -23.54 6.77
C ALA A 323 1.95 -24.77 7.06
N LEU A 324 3.13 -24.83 6.43
CA LEU A 324 4.08 -25.91 6.69
C LEU A 324 4.71 -25.73 8.07
N SER A 325 4.78 -26.78 8.88
CA SER A 325 5.55 -26.73 10.11
C SER A 325 7.04 -26.62 9.81
N LEU A 326 7.76 -25.78 10.56
CA LEU A 326 9.23 -25.72 10.49
C LEU A 326 9.88 -27.09 10.75
N SER A 327 9.27 -27.92 11.61
CA SER A 327 9.75 -29.29 11.86
C SER A 327 9.63 -30.20 10.64
N SER A 328 8.73 -29.91 9.70
CA SER A 328 8.56 -30.68 8.46
C SER A 328 9.78 -30.59 7.55
N TYR A 329 10.62 -29.55 7.67
CA TYR A 329 11.85 -29.42 6.90
C TYR A 329 12.99 -30.35 7.33
N GLY A 330 12.81 -31.10 8.44
CA GLY A 330 13.66 -32.25 8.76
C GLY A 330 13.42 -33.45 7.84
N GLN A 331 12.34 -33.46 7.06
CA GLN A 331 12.02 -34.53 6.12
C GLN A 331 12.80 -34.35 4.80
N GLU A 332 13.29 -35.47 4.26
CA GLU A 332 14.10 -35.49 3.03
C GLU A 332 13.38 -34.84 1.83
N ALA A 333 12.06 -35.00 1.74
CA ALA A 333 11.24 -34.43 0.66
C ALA A 333 11.22 -32.89 0.62
N LEU A 334 11.34 -32.22 1.78
CA LEU A 334 11.25 -30.74 1.86
C LEU A 334 12.63 -30.07 1.92
N ARG A 335 13.70 -30.85 2.09
CA ARG A 335 15.08 -30.37 2.11
C ARG A 335 15.47 -29.60 0.83
N PRO A 336 15.14 -30.08 -0.39
CA PRO A 336 15.45 -29.34 -1.62
C PRO A 336 14.77 -27.97 -1.69
N ARG A 337 13.53 -27.85 -1.17
CA ARG A 337 12.82 -26.57 -1.11
C ARG A 337 13.54 -25.59 -0.19
N LEU A 338 13.95 -26.04 1.01
CA LEU A 338 14.71 -25.22 1.96
C LEU A 338 16.02 -24.74 1.33
N GLU A 339 16.82 -25.66 0.79
CA GLU A 339 18.12 -25.37 0.19
C GLU A 339 18.00 -24.36 -0.97
N LYS A 340 17.07 -24.59 -1.91
CA LYS A 340 16.84 -23.68 -3.04
C LYS A 340 16.37 -22.30 -2.57
N THR A 341 15.45 -22.24 -1.61
CA THR A 341 14.92 -20.95 -1.09
C THR A 341 16.02 -20.16 -0.39
N VAL A 342 16.83 -20.80 0.46
CA VAL A 342 17.94 -20.15 1.15
C VAL A 342 19.03 -19.72 0.17
N ALA A 343 19.39 -20.57 -0.79
CA ALA A 343 20.35 -20.21 -1.83
C ALA A 343 19.86 -19.00 -2.64
N LYS A 344 18.57 -18.98 -3.02
CA LYS A 344 17.99 -17.86 -3.76
C LYS A 344 17.96 -16.58 -2.92
N LEU A 345 17.76 -16.69 -1.61
CA LEU A 345 17.86 -15.54 -0.70
C LEU A 345 19.29 -14.98 -0.67
N LEU A 346 20.29 -15.83 -0.48
CA LEU A 346 21.69 -15.38 -0.46
C LEU A 346 22.12 -14.72 -1.77
N GLU A 347 21.58 -15.18 -2.90
CA GLU A 347 21.73 -14.52 -4.19
C GLU A 347 21.02 -13.15 -4.19
N ALA A 348 19.74 -13.11 -3.82
CA ALA A 348 18.93 -11.88 -3.80
C ALA A 348 19.53 -10.80 -2.89
N LEU A 349 20.13 -11.15 -1.75
CA LEU A 349 20.82 -10.21 -0.85
C LEU A 349 21.99 -9.49 -1.53
N LYS A 350 22.65 -10.14 -2.50
CA LYS A 350 23.81 -9.64 -3.23
C LYS A 350 23.46 -9.01 -4.58
N GLN A 351 22.27 -9.28 -5.11
CA GLN A 351 21.83 -8.71 -6.38
C GLN A 351 21.69 -7.18 -6.27
N PRO A 352 22.31 -6.40 -7.17
CA PRO A 352 22.15 -4.96 -7.21
C PRO A 352 20.76 -4.58 -7.74
N GLY A 353 20.19 -3.47 -7.26
CA GLY A 353 18.92 -2.94 -7.79
C GLY A 353 17.91 -2.53 -6.72
N TYR A 354 18.14 -2.81 -5.43
CA TYR A 354 17.24 -2.39 -4.35
C TYR A 354 17.22 -0.86 -4.14
N PHE A 355 18.26 -0.19 -4.63
CA PHE A 355 18.36 1.25 -4.74
C PHE A 355 19.08 1.59 -6.05
N GLU A 356 18.52 2.48 -6.86
CA GLU A 356 19.09 2.90 -8.15
C GLU A 356 19.14 4.43 -8.29
N SER A 357 20.31 4.98 -8.62
CA SER A 357 20.51 6.39 -8.98
C SER A 357 21.01 6.59 -10.43
N ARG A 358 20.85 7.81 -10.95
CA ARG A 358 21.30 8.26 -12.28
C ARG A 358 22.18 9.52 -12.16
N PRO A 359 22.91 9.96 -13.22
CA PRO A 359 23.07 9.37 -14.57
C PRO A 359 24.01 8.15 -14.59
N VAL A 360 23.92 7.33 -15.65
CA VAL A 360 24.65 6.04 -15.83
C VAL A 360 26.17 6.15 -15.63
N ALA A 361 26.80 7.30 -15.89
CA ALA A 361 28.23 7.50 -15.68
C ALA A 361 28.65 7.57 -14.19
N LEU A 362 27.72 7.92 -13.30
CA LEU A 362 27.91 8.06 -11.84
C LEU A 362 26.84 7.28 -11.05
N GLY A 363 26.04 6.47 -11.74
CA GLY A 363 24.85 5.83 -11.19
C GLY A 363 25.24 4.70 -10.26
N VAL A 364 24.56 4.62 -9.12
CA VAL A 364 24.81 3.60 -8.09
C VAL A 364 23.62 2.65 -8.08
N LYS A 365 23.89 1.37 -8.29
CA LYS A 365 22.95 0.27 -8.01
C LYS A 365 23.43 -0.46 -6.79
N LEU A 366 22.72 -0.31 -5.67
CA LEU A 366 23.08 -0.99 -4.44
C LEU A 366 22.36 -2.32 -4.35
N SER A 367 23.09 -3.35 -3.93
CA SER A 367 22.48 -4.57 -3.41
C SER A 367 21.88 -4.32 -2.03
N LEU A 368 21.05 -5.24 -1.55
CA LEU A 368 20.42 -5.11 -0.24
C LEU A 368 21.46 -5.04 0.89
N ILE A 369 22.54 -5.83 0.83
CA ILE A 369 23.63 -5.78 1.82
C ILE A 369 24.35 -4.42 1.77
N GLN A 370 24.66 -3.92 0.58
CA GLN A 370 25.32 -2.64 0.43
C GLN A 370 24.44 -1.50 0.94
N LEU A 371 23.16 -1.51 0.58
CA LEU A 371 22.16 -0.55 1.04
C LEU A 371 22.04 -0.56 2.57
N PHE A 372 21.94 -1.74 3.18
CA PHE A 372 21.93 -1.89 4.63
C PHE A 372 23.19 -1.29 5.28
N ALA A 373 24.37 -1.58 4.73
CA ALA A 373 25.64 -1.05 5.22
C ALA A 373 25.70 0.48 5.09
N TRP A 374 25.27 1.03 3.95
CA TRP A 374 25.21 2.48 3.71
C TRP A 374 24.26 3.21 4.66
N LEU A 375 23.05 2.68 4.86
CA LEU A 375 22.08 3.27 5.80
C LEU A 375 22.59 3.22 7.25
N THR A 376 23.23 2.12 7.63
CA THR A 376 23.86 1.98 8.96
C THR A 376 24.99 2.99 9.14
N ALA A 377 25.91 3.07 8.17
CA ALA A 377 27.03 3.99 8.20
C ALA A 377 26.57 5.46 8.27
N LEU A 378 25.56 5.82 7.46
CA LEU A 378 24.97 7.16 7.49
C LEU A 378 24.33 7.46 8.84
N GLY A 379 23.63 6.50 9.45
CA GLY A 379 23.09 6.62 10.81
C GLY A 379 24.18 6.89 11.85
N VAL A 380 25.30 6.15 11.80
CA VAL A 380 26.45 6.34 12.70
C VAL A 380 27.07 7.73 12.52
N LEU A 381 27.24 8.20 11.28
CA LEU A 381 27.76 9.54 11.00
C LEU A 381 26.84 10.64 11.57
N LEU A 382 25.53 10.50 11.41
CA LEU A 382 24.55 11.43 12.00
C LEU A 382 24.60 11.45 13.53
N ILE A 383 24.84 10.30 14.16
CA ILE A 383 25.03 10.21 15.62
C ILE A 383 26.32 10.92 16.03
N ALA A 384 27.41 10.80 15.26
CA ALA A 384 28.65 11.50 15.56
C ALA A 384 28.47 13.03 15.59
N TRP A 385 27.60 13.58 14.72
CA TRP A 385 27.22 14.99 14.71
C TRP A 385 26.16 15.39 15.75
N THR A 386 25.57 14.43 16.46
CA THR A 386 24.59 14.68 17.52
C THR A 386 25.30 15.08 18.83
N PRO A 387 24.74 15.99 19.65
CA PRO A 387 25.33 16.37 20.94
C PRO A 387 25.63 15.16 21.84
N HIS A 388 26.74 15.20 22.56
CA HIS A 388 27.27 14.06 23.34
C HIS A 388 26.21 13.41 24.26
N GLY A 389 25.38 14.22 24.93
CA GLY A 389 24.33 13.74 25.83
C GLY A 389 23.19 12.97 25.16
N GLN A 390 22.99 13.12 23.85
CA GLN A 390 21.94 12.42 23.08
C GLN A 390 22.49 11.21 22.30
N ARG A 391 23.81 11.13 22.06
CA ARG A 391 24.44 10.08 21.24
C ARG A 391 24.07 8.67 21.66
N ARG A 392 24.07 8.36 22.96
CA ARG A 392 23.68 7.03 23.46
C ARG A 392 22.24 6.68 23.10
N LYS A 393 21.32 7.64 23.19
CA LYS A 393 19.90 7.40 22.86
C LYS A 393 19.72 7.16 21.37
N GLU A 394 20.35 7.99 20.54
CA GLU A 394 20.29 7.83 19.09
C GLU A 394 20.98 6.55 18.61
N LEU A 395 22.08 6.14 19.26
CA LEU A 395 22.73 4.86 18.99
C LEU A 395 21.81 3.68 19.28
N LEU A 396 21.13 3.67 20.43
CA LEU A 396 20.20 2.59 20.77
C LEU A 396 18.99 2.56 19.81
N VAL A 397 18.51 3.72 19.36
CA VAL A 397 17.44 3.80 18.35
C VAL A 397 17.92 3.24 17.01
N LEU A 398 19.11 3.63 16.55
CA LEU A 398 19.71 3.08 15.34
C LEU A 398 19.88 1.57 15.45
N LEU A 399 20.43 1.06 16.57
CA LEU A 399 20.57 -0.37 16.81
C LEU A 399 19.22 -1.09 16.76
N THR A 400 18.15 -0.49 17.31
CA THR A 400 16.79 -1.05 17.25
C THR A 400 16.26 -1.14 15.80
N ILE A 401 16.54 -0.13 14.98
CA ILE A 401 16.17 -0.14 13.55
C ILE A 401 17.00 -1.16 12.78
N VAL A 402 18.32 -1.24 13.03
CA VAL A 402 19.24 -2.20 12.40
C VAL A 402 18.83 -3.64 12.74
N THR A 403 18.60 -3.94 14.02
CA THR A 403 18.17 -5.28 14.44
C THR A 403 16.76 -5.61 13.95
N GLY A 404 15.86 -4.63 13.94
CA GLY A 404 14.53 -4.76 13.35
C GLY A 404 14.56 -5.10 11.86
N ALA A 405 15.46 -4.47 11.10
CA ALA A 405 15.66 -4.79 9.68
C ALA A 405 16.16 -6.23 9.48
N LEU A 406 17.14 -6.68 10.27
CA LEU A 406 17.63 -8.06 10.21
C LEU A 406 16.52 -9.06 10.57
N ALA A 407 15.80 -8.82 11.67
CA ALA A 407 14.69 -9.64 12.12
C ALA A 407 13.57 -9.72 11.06
N TYR A 408 13.28 -8.61 10.38
CA TYR A 408 12.28 -8.56 9.32
C TYR A 408 12.68 -9.41 8.09
N HIS A 409 13.95 -9.41 7.68
CA HIS A 409 14.38 -10.25 6.56
C HIS A 409 14.42 -11.74 6.93
N VAL A 410 14.72 -12.07 8.20
CA VAL A 410 14.56 -13.44 8.72
C VAL A 410 13.08 -13.84 8.71
N PHE A 411 12.19 -12.93 9.10
CA PHE A 411 10.74 -13.14 9.02
C PHE A 411 10.28 -13.36 7.56
N LEU A 412 10.80 -12.60 6.59
CA LEU A 412 10.51 -12.84 5.17
C LEU A 412 10.92 -14.25 4.74
N LEU A 413 12.14 -14.70 5.08
CA LEU A 413 12.57 -16.07 4.80
C LEU A 413 11.60 -17.10 5.40
N TRP A 414 11.20 -16.90 6.66
CA TRP A 414 10.22 -17.75 7.31
C TRP A 414 8.90 -17.81 6.53
N THR A 415 8.40 -16.67 6.03
CA THR A 415 7.16 -16.67 5.24
C THR A 415 7.29 -17.44 3.93
N TYR A 416 8.41 -17.34 3.20
CA TYR A 416 8.63 -18.09 1.94
C TYR A 416 8.71 -19.61 2.14
N LEU A 417 9.17 -20.04 3.31
CA LEU A 417 9.17 -21.45 3.68
C LEU A 417 7.76 -21.90 4.10
N VAL A 418 7.08 -21.13 4.94
CA VAL A 418 5.86 -21.62 5.61
C VAL A 418 4.56 -21.35 4.85
N TYR A 419 4.42 -20.19 4.21
CA TYR A 419 3.13 -19.73 3.64
C TYR A 419 3.09 -19.67 2.12
N PHE A 420 4.20 -19.29 1.47
CA PHE A 420 4.23 -19.20 0.01
C PHE A 420 4.13 -20.59 -0.62
N THR A 421 3.63 -20.65 -1.86
CA THR A 421 3.69 -21.89 -2.65
C THR A 421 5.15 -22.27 -2.92
N GLU A 422 5.41 -23.54 -3.26
CA GLU A 422 6.78 -23.95 -3.63
C GLU A 422 7.32 -23.12 -4.81
N TYR A 423 6.47 -22.87 -5.81
CA TYR A 423 6.78 -22.04 -6.98
C TYR A 423 7.27 -20.65 -6.58
N GLU A 424 6.56 -19.98 -5.67
CA GLU A 424 6.92 -18.64 -5.20
C GLU A 424 8.12 -18.67 -4.24
N GLY A 425 8.17 -19.65 -3.34
CA GLY A 425 9.20 -19.85 -2.33
C GLY A 425 10.60 -19.96 -2.93
N VAL A 426 10.79 -20.92 -3.85
CA VAL A 426 12.13 -21.17 -4.44
C VAL A 426 12.58 -20.07 -5.41
N ARG A 427 11.69 -19.15 -5.78
CA ARG A 427 11.97 -18.03 -6.68
C ARG A 427 12.02 -16.68 -5.98
N LEU A 428 11.63 -16.61 -4.70
CA LEU A 428 11.47 -15.39 -3.94
C LEU A 428 10.60 -14.36 -4.66
N ALA A 429 9.42 -14.80 -5.12
CA ALA A 429 8.48 -13.95 -5.84
C ALA A 429 8.20 -12.65 -5.08
N SER A 430 8.42 -11.50 -5.72
CA SER A 430 8.23 -10.15 -5.18
C SER A 430 9.12 -9.77 -3.98
N PHE A 431 10.20 -10.51 -3.69
CA PHE A 431 11.09 -10.25 -2.55
C PHE A 431 11.71 -8.85 -2.55
N GLU A 432 12.03 -8.32 -3.73
CA GLU A 432 12.57 -6.96 -3.88
C GLU A 432 11.64 -5.92 -3.23
N ARG A 433 10.33 -5.99 -3.52
CA ARG A 433 9.32 -5.07 -2.97
C ARG A 433 9.21 -5.18 -1.46
N TYR A 434 9.14 -6.41 -0.96
CA TYR A 434 9.01 -6.66 0.47
C TYR A 434 10.24 -6.17 1.24
N SER A 435 11.42 -6.29 0.65
CA SER A 435 12.69 -5.88 1.26
C SER A 435 12.86 -4.36 1.27
N TRP A 436 12.64 -3.68 0.14
CA TRP A 436 12.83 -2.23 0.09
C TRP A 436 11.83 -1.48 0.95
N THR A 437 10.65 -2.05 1.25
CA THR A 437 9.64 -1.45 2.13
C THR A 437 10.24 -0.97 3.47
N TYR A 438 11.05 -1.82 4.10
CA TYR A 438 11.75 -1.44 5.34
C TYR A 438 12.84 -0.40 5.09
N MET A 439 13.65 -0.62 4.04
CA MET A 439 14.79 0.23 3.72
C MET A 439 14.37 1.66 3.35
N LEU A 440 13.26 1.83 2.64
CA LEU A 440 12.69 3.13 2.29
C LEU A 440 12.31 3.92 3.54
N ALA A 441 11.65 3.28 4.51
CA ALA A 441 11.27 3.95 5.76
C ALA A 441 12.50 4.41 6.55
N TRP A 442 13.52 3.56 6.63
CA TRP A 442 14.78 3.90 7.29
C TRP A 442 15.51 5.03 6.56
N ALA A 443 15.64 4.95 5.23
CA ALA A 443 16.24 6.00 4.42
C ALA A 443 15.51 7.33 4.55
N LEU A 444 14.17 7.32 4.57
CA LEU A 444 13.35 8.52 4.72
C LEU A 444 13.61 9.22 6.05
N LEU A 445 13.74 8.47 7.15
CA LEU A 445 14.12 9.02 8.44
C LEU A 445 15.51 9.67 8.39
N LEU A 446 16.51 8.99 7.80
CA LEU A 446 17.87 9.51 7.71
C LEU A 446 17.94 10.79 6.86
N VAL A 447 17.21 10.85 5.72
CA VAL A 447 17.09 12.05 4.89
C VAL A 447 16.47 13.20 5.68
N CYS A 448 15.42 12.93 6.47
CA CYS A 448 14.83 13.96 7.33
C CYS A 448 15.80 14.43 8.43
N GLN A 449 16.61 13.53 8.99
CA GLN A 449 17.65 13.90 9.97
C GLN A 449 18.76 14.75 9.34
N LEU A 450 19.19 14.43 8.11
CA LEU A 450 20.11 15.26 7.33
C LEU A 450 19.51 16.64 7.05
N GLY A 451 18.25 16.72 6.66
CA GLY A 451 17.55 17.98 6.44
C GLY A 451 17.42 18.81 7.74
N ARG A 452 17.33 18.14 8.89
CA ARG A 452 17.36 18.78 10.21
C ARG A 452 18.73 19.35 10.57
N CYS A 453 19.83 18.76 10.07
CA CYS A 453 21.18 19.25 10.33
C CYS A 453 21.28 20.72 9.90
N ARG A 454 21.71 21.58 10.83
CA ARG A 454 21.78 23.04 10.65
C ARG A 454 20.44 23.76 10.43
N ALA A 455 19.34 23.10 10.06
CA ALA A 455 18.02 23.74 9.95
C ALA A 455 17.53 24.38 11.26
N GLN A 456 18.09 23.98 12.41
CA GLN A 456 17.80 24.59 13.71
C GLN A 456 18.58 25.89 13.97
N THR A 457 19.64 26.17 13.20
CA THR A 457 20.45 27.41 13.30
C THR A 457 19.70 28.62 12.73
N THR A 458 20.13 29.84 13.06
CA THR A 458 19.60 31.09 12.48
C THR A 458 20.41 31.53 11.25
N GLY A 459 19.83 32.38 10.40
CA GLY A 459 20.52 32.93 9.22
C GLY A 459 20.61 31.98 8.01
N PRO A 460 21.57 32.19 7.09
CA PRO A 460 21.67 31.41 5.84
C PRO A 460 22.04 29.94 6.05
N MET A 461 22.70 29.62 7.16
CA MET A 461 23.18 28.27 7.50
C MET A 461 22.05 27.24 7.61
N GLN A 462 20.83 27.68 7.94
CA GLN A 462 19.66 26.81 8.07
C GLN A 462 19.19 26.20 6.74
N TRP A 463 19.64 26.74 5.61
CA TRP A 463 19.22 26.33 4.27
C TRP A 463 20.20 25.38 3.60
N ILE A 464 21.47 25.34 4.04
CA ILE A 464 22.55 24.64 3.31
C ILE A 464 22.26 23.15 3.16
N ALA A 465 21.98 22.44 4.26
CA ALA A 465 21.75 21.00 4.19
C ALA A 465 20.46 20.65 3.40
N PRO A 466 19.29 21.27 3.67
CA PRO A 466 18.09 21.04 2.86
C PRO A 466 18.27 21.37 1.37
N ALA A 467 18.95 22.48 1.04
CA ALA A 467 19.18 22.87 -0.36
C ALA A 467 20.12 21.90 -1.07
N LEU A 468 21.18 21.44 -0.40
CA LEU A 468 22.09 20.42 -0.92
C LEU A 468 21.35 19.10 -1.13
N LEU A 469 20.48 18.69 -0.21
CA LEU A 469 19.64 17.49 -0.38
C LEU A 469 18.74 17.60 -1.61
N VAL A 470 18.11 18.75 -1.84
CA VAL A 470 17.30 18.97 -3.06
C VAL A 470 18.17 18.87 -4.30
N ALA A 471 19.30 19.58 -4.34
CA ALA A 471 20.20 19.59 -5.50
C ALA A 471 20.72 18.19 -5.83
N VAL A 472 21.22 17.45 -4.83
CA VAL A 472 21.74 16.09 -4.99
C VAL A 472 20.61 15.13 -5.38
N SER A 473 19.47 15.19 -4.70
CA SER A 473 18.38 14.25 -4.97
C SER A 473 17.76 14.44 -6.35
N LEU A 474 17.54 15.69 -6.81
CA LEU A 474 17.06 15.95 -8.16
C LEU A 474 18.11 15.59 -9.22
N TYR A 475 19.39 15.84 -8.95
CA TYR A 475 20.44 15.41 -9.88
C TYR A 475 20.51 13.89 -10.01
N LEU A 476 20.33 13.15 -8.91
CA LEU A 476 20.53 11.70 -8.85
C LEU A 476 19.29 10.85 -9.10
N VAL A 477 18.08 11.42 -9.03
CA VAL A 477 16.83 10.67 -9.13
C VAL A 477 16.71 9.93 -10.47
N PRO A 478 16.15 8.70 -10.50
CA PRO A 478 15.89 8.00 -11.75
C PRO A 478 15.07 8.82 -12.75
N GLY A 479 15.36 8.66 -14.05
CA GLY A 479 14.70 9.42 -15.12
C GLY A 479 13.17 9.24 -15.16
N LYS A 480 12.67 8.13 -14.61
CA LYS A 480 11.24 7.87 -14.44
C LYS A 480 10.55 8.95 -13.60
N PHE A 481 11.21 9.54 -12.60
CA PHE A 481 10.68 10.67 -11.84
C PHE A 481 10.29 11.85 -12.75
N TYR A 482 11.17 12.20 -13.68
CA TYR A 482 10.91 13.30 -14.62
C TYR A 482 9.87 12.94 -15.68
N ALA A 483 9.81 11.67 -16.09
CA ALA A 483 8.78 11.19 -17.01
C ALA A 483 7.39 11.28 -16.35
N ASP A 484 7.26 10.71 -15.15
CA ASP A 484 6.01 10.69 -14.39
C ASP A 484 5.59 12.10 -13.94
N LEU A 485 6.53 13.00 -13.64
CA LEU A 485 6.20 14.41 -13.34
C LEU A 485 5.57 15.13 -14.54
N LYS A 486 5.94 14.76 -15.77
CA LYS A 486 5.34 15.33 -16.99
C LYS A 486 4.00 14.69 -17.30
N SER A 487 3.93 13.36 -17.32
CA SER A 487 2.69 12.65 -17.60
C SER A 487 2.77 11.19 -17.12
N ILE A 488 1.79 10.79 -16.32
CA ILE A 488 1.56 9.40 -15.93
C ILE A 488 0.46 8.85 -16.85
N GLN A 489 0.87 7.95 -17.73
CA GLN A 489 0.00 7.30 -18.71
C GLN A 489 0.04 5.79 -18.55
N SER A 490 -1.05 5.14 -18.95
CA SER A 490 -1.12 3.69 -19.07
C SER A 490 -0.24 3.22 -20.23
N GLU A 491 0.52 2.15 -20.02
CA GLU A 491 1.38 1.57 -21.07
C GLU A 491 0.52 1.15 -22.28
N PRO A 492 0.86 1.59 -23.52
CA PRO A 492 -0.03 1.43 -24.68
C PRO A 492 -0.40 -0.02 -25.02
N ASN A 493 0.53 -0.97 -24.94
CA ASN A 493 0.27 -2.36 -25.34
C ASN A 493 -0.64 -3.07 -24.35
N ALA A 494 -0.35 -2.97 -23.05
CA ALA A 494 -1.20 -3.50 -22.00
C ALA A 494 -2.56 -2.79 -21.96
N LEU A 495 -2.63 -1.49 -22.29
CA LEU A 495 -3.90 -0.78 -22.44
C LEU A 495 -4.74 -1.37 -23.59
N ALA A 496 -4.13 -1.72 -24.72
CA ALA A 496 -4.84 -2.38 -25.82
C ALA A 496 -5.40 -3.75 -25.40
N GLN A 497 -4.62 -4.54 -24.66
CA GLN A 497 -5.07 -5.81 -24.08
C GLN A 497 -6.25 -5.61 -23.11
N LYS A 498 -6.16 -4.64 -22.20
CA LYS A 498 -7.24 -4.32 -21.26
C LYS A 498 -8.51 -3.88 -21.99
N LYS A 499 -8.39 -3.05 -23.04
CA LYS A 499 -9.53 -2.66 -23.88
C LYS A 499 -10.17 -3.86 -24.59
N LYS A 500 -9.37 -4.81 -25.09
CA LYS A 500 -9.89 -6.06 -25.66
C LYS A 500 -10.65 -6.89 -24.62
N ALA A 501 -10.11 -7.02 -23.41
CA ALA A 501 -10.78 -7.74 -22.31
C ALA A 501 -12.08 -7.07 -21.87
N ILE A 502 -12.11 -5.73 -21.80
CA ILE A 502 -13.32 -4.95 -21.52
C ILE A 502 -14.36 -5.17 -22.62
N ALA A 503 -13.98 -5.11 -23.89
CA ALA A 503 -14.91 -5.32 -25.00
C ALA A 503 -15.57 -6.72 -24.93
N LEU A 504 -14.78 -7.75 -24.60
CA LEU A 504 -15.29 -9.11 -24.39
C LEU A 504 -16.24 -9.19 -23.18
N ALA A 505 -15.87 -8.54 -22.07
CA ALA A 505 -16.72 -8.48 -20.86
C ALA A 505 -18.06 -7.79 -21.15
N GLU A 506 -18.07 -6.68 -21.90
CA GLU A 506 -19.29 -5.97 -22.28
C GLU A 506 -20.19 -6.80 -23.21
N GLN A 507 -19.64 -7.67 -24.06
CA GLN A 507 -20.44 -8.64 -24.80
C GLN A 507 -21.15 -9.61 -23.85
N VAL A 508 -20.45 -10.17 -22.86
CA VAL A 508 -21.07 -11.09 -21.88
C VAL A 508 -22.14 -10.37 -21.04
N LYS A 509 -21.85 -9.15 -20.55
CA LYS A 509 -22.73 -8.36 -19.68
C LYS A 509 -24.09 -8.02 -20.31
N LYS A 510 -24.18 -7.96 -21.64
CA LYS A 510 -25.46 -7.74 -22.33
C LYS A 510 -26.47 -8.88 -22.11
N HIS A 511 -26.00 -10.07 -21.75
CA HIS A 511 -26.85 -11.26 -21.70
C HIS A 511 -26.85 -11.96 -20.34
N ILE A 512 -25.74 -11.93 -19.61
CA ILE A 512 -25.61 -12.61 -18.31
C ILE A 512 -26.50 -11.98 -17.23
N LYS A 513 -27.12 -12.83 -16.41
CA LYS A 513 -28.00 -12.42 -15.30
C LYS A 513 -27.30 -12.56 -13.95
N THR A 514 -27.80 -11.86 -12.94
CA THR A 514 -27.33 -12.01 -11.56
C THR A 514 -27.39 -13.47 -11.11
N GLY A 515 -26.30 -13.98 -10.56
CA GLY A 515 -26.16 -15.38 -10.11
C GLY A 515 -25.61 -16.33 -11.17
N GLU A 516 -25.64 -15.96 -12.45
CA GLU A 516 -24.98 -16.72 -13.51
C GLU A 516 -23.46 -16.52 -13.48
N LYS A 517 -22.72 -17.48 -14.06
CA LYS A 517 -21.26 -17.48 -14.09
C LYS A 517 -20.77 -17.49 -15.53
N VAL A 518 -19.60 -16.88 -15.75
CA VAL A 518 -18.87 -16.92 -17.03
C VAL A 518 -17.56 -17.68 -16.86
N TYR A 519 -17.25 -18.55 -17.81
CA TYR A 519 -15.96 -19.22 -17.90
C TYR A 519 -15.09 -18.45 -18.90
N PHE A 520 -13.87 -18.08 -18.50
CA PHE A 520 -12.94 -17.35 -19.37
C PHE A 520 -11.84 -18.27 -19.91
N ILE A 521 -11.52 -18.15 -21.20
CA ILE A 521 -10.42 -18.87 -21.86
C ILE A 521 -9.42 -17.91 -22.50
N ALA A 522 -8.15 -18.17 -22.22
CA ALA A 522 -6.99 -17.62 -22.91
C ALA A 522 -5.91 -18.70 -23.00
N GLN A 523 -5.80 -19.37 -24.14
CA GLN A 523 -4.86 -20.47 -24.32
C GLN A 523 -3.40 -20.01 -24.31
N ASN A 524 -2.54 -20.80 -23.67
CA ASN A 524 -1.08 -20.62 -23.64
C ASN A 524 -0.65 -19.23 -23.13
N THR A 525 -1.35 -18.73 -22.11
CA THR A 525 -1.01 -17.46 -21.44
C THR A 525 -0.74 -17.69 -19.95
N ASN A 526 -0.10 -16.70 -19.33
CA ASN A 526 0.13 -16.72 -17.89
C ASN A 526 -1.09 -16.28 -17.07
N GLY A 527 -2.19 -15.81 -17.68
CA GLY A 527 -3.42 -15.37 -17.01
C GLY A 527 -3.59 -13.86 -16.85
N TYR A 528 -2.76 -13.04 -17.50
CA TYR A 528 -2.77 -11.59 -17.32
C TYR A 528 -4.07 -10.94 -17.82
N GLU A 529 -4.46 -11.30 -19.04
CA GLU A 529 -5.73 -10.98 -19.68
C GLU A 529 -6.94 -11.48 -18.89
N LYS A 530 -6.82 -12.61 -18.18
CA LYS A 530 -7.87 -13.07 -17.28
C LYS A 530 -8.11 -12.07 -16.16
N HIS A 531 -7.07 -11.52 -15.54
CA HIS A 531 -7.25 -10.51 -14.50
C HIS A 531 -7.87 -9.22 -15.03
N MET A 532 -7.58 -8.82 -16.28
CA MET A 532 -8.26 -7.70 -16.94
C MET A 532 -9.74 -7.99 -17.15
N PHE A 533 -10.08 -9.19 -17.65
CA PHE A 533 -11.46 -9.61 -17.88
C PHE A 533 -12.24 -9.74 -16.57
N ASP A 534 -11.66 -10.39 -15.57
CA ASP A 534 -12.22 -10.56 -14.22
C ASP A 534 -12.52 -9.21 -13.55
N TYR A 535 -11.62 -8.24 -13.70
CA TYR A 535 -11.81 -6.87 -13.22
C TYR A 535 -12.99 -6.19 -13.94
N ALA A 536 -13.07 -6.35 -15.26
CA ALA A 536 -14.18 -5.83 -16.05
C ALA A 536 -15.51 -6.53 -15.73
N MET A 537 -15.48 -7.80 -15.33
CA MET A 537 -16.66 -8.63 -15.02
C MET A 537 -17.17 -8.53 -13.59
N ILE A 538 -16.63 -7.66 -12.73
CA ILE A 538 -17.19 -7.45 -11.38
C ILE A 538 -18.70 -7.10 -11.50
N PRO A 539 -19.60 -7.74 -10.71
CA PRO A 539 -19.36 -8.63 -9.56
C PRO A 539 -19.41 -10.14 -9.86
N PHE A 540 -19.35 -10.57 -11.11
CA PHE A 540 -19.43 -11.98 -11.49
C PHE A 540 -18.19 -12.78 -11.02
N LEU A 541 -18.41 -14.04 -10.65
CA LEU A 541 -17.37 -14.92 -10.14
C LEU A 541 -16.40 -15.35 -11.26
N PRO A 542 -15.08 -15.27 -11.02
CA PRO A 542 -14.08 -15.75 -11.97
C PRO A 542 -13.98 -17.27 -11.94
N ASN A 543 -13.54 -17.87 -13.03
CA ASN A 543 -13.07 -19.27 -13.06
C ASN A 543 -11.61 -19.36 -12.57
N ASN A 544 -11.16 -20.56 -12.23
CA ASN A 544 -9.78 -20.80 -11.76
C ASN A 544 -8.79 -21.15 -12.88
N CYS A 545 -9.29 -21.58 -14.04
CA CYS A 545 -8.45 -22.11 -15.11
C CYS A 545 -8.81 -21.52 -16.47
N TRP A 546 -7.85 -20.90 -17.15
CA TRP A 546 -8.08 -20.21 -18.44
C TRP A 546 -7.39 -20.86 -19.63
N SER A 547 -6.40 -21.72 -19.39
CA SER A 547 -5.74 -22.54 -20.42
C SER A 547 -6.17 -23.99 -20.25
N VAL A 548 -6.78 -24.58 -21.27
CA VAL A 548 -7.43 -25.90 -21.22
C VAL A 548 -6.63 -26.92 -22.03
N GLY A 549 -6.54 -28.15 -21.51
CA GLY A 549 -5.83 -29.28 -22.11
C GLY A 549 -4.52 -29.60 -21.38
N ALA A 550 -3.79 -30.60 -21.88
CA ALA A 550 -2.44 -30.91 -21.42
C ALA A 550 -1.50 -29.70 -21.47
N LYS A 551 -0.43 -29.72 -20.69
CA LYS A 551 0.56 -28.65 -20.61
C LYS A 551 1.23 -28.36 -21.96
N TYR A 552 1.52 -27.09 -22.24
CA TYR A 552 2.29 -26.68 -23.42
C TYR A 552 3.80 -26.92 -23.27
N SER A 553 4.28 -27.01 -22.02
CA SER A 553 5.67 -27.35 -21.68
C SER A 553 5.74 -27.86 -20.24
N GLU A 554 6.87 -28.41 -19.81
CA GLU A 554 7.05 -28.81 -18.40
C GLU A 554 6.92 -27.63 -17.42
N ALA A 555 7.29 -26.42 -17.86
CA ALA A 555 7.19 -25.19 -17.09
C ALA A 555 5.76 -24.59 -17.05
N ASP A 556 4.84 -25.13 -17.85
CA ASP A 556 3.44 -24.71 -17.84
C ASP A 556 2.74 -25.23 -16.58
N VAL A 557 2.40 -24.29 -15.71
CA VAL A 557 1.67 -24.52 -14.47
C VAL A 557 0.22 -24.00 -14.53
N TRP A 558 -0.19 -23.48 -15.69
CA TRP A 558 -1.47 -22.77 -15.87
C TRP A 558 -2.51 -23.60 -16.61
N SER A 559 -2.07 -24.53 -17.47
CA SER A 559 -3.00 -25.38 -18.23
C SER A 559 -3.62 -26.49 -17.37
N CYS A 560 -4.94 -26.63 -17.46
CA CYS A 560 -5.67 -27.70 -16.80
C CYS A 560 -5.98 -28.82 -17.76
N ASN A 561 -5.41 -29.99 -17.48
CA ASN A 561 -5.63 -31.20 -18.26
C ASN A 561 -6.98 -31.86 -17.92
N GLN A 562 -8.07 -31.18 -18.27
CA GLN A 562 -9.44 -31.66 -18.15
C GLN A 562 -10.23 -31.31 -19.42
N PRO A 563 -11.22 -32.14 -19.83
CA PRO A 563 -12.11 -31.82 -20.94
C PRO A 563 -12.87 -30.52 -20.71
N LEU A 564 -13.09 -29.75 -21.78
CA LEU A 564 -13.77 -28.46 -21.68
C LEU A 564 -15.19 -28.59 -21.13
N GLU A 565 -15.94 -29.64 -21.51
CA GLU A 565 -17.31 -29.86 -21.03
C GLU A 565 -17.38 -29.99 -19.50
N GLN A 566 -16.34 -30.58 -18.89
CA GLN A 566 -16.25 -30.73 -17.45
C GLN A 566 -15.97 -29.39 -16.77
N LEU A 567 -15.07 -28.59 -17.34
CA LEU A 567 -14.64 -27.31 -16.77
C LEU A 567 -15.76 -26.25 -16.81
N ILE A 568 -16.55 -26.23 -17.89
CA ILE A 568 -17.61 -25.25 -18.07
C ILE A 568 -18.95 -25.69 -17.46
N LYS A 569 -19.00 -26.85 -16.81
CA LYS A 569 -20.20 -27.32 -16.11
C LYS A 569 -20.61 -26.33 -15.01
N GLY A 570 -21.87 -25.89 -15.04
CA GLY A 570 -22.42 -24.93 -14.09
C GLY A 570 -22.12 -23.46 -14.42
N TYR A 571 -21.54 -23.18 -15.59
CA TYR A 571 -21.42 -21.84 -16.15
C TYR A 571 -22.53 -21.59 -17.18
N ALA A 572 -22.97 -20.34 -17.29
CA ALA A 572 -23.98 -19.92 -18.26
C ALA A 572 -23.35 -19.46 -19.58
N TYR A 573 -22.15 -18.90 -19.51
CA TYR A 573 -21.43 -18.36 -20.66
C TYR A 573 -19.98 -18.82 -20.69
N LEU A 574 -19.44 -18.94 -21.90
CA LEU A 574 -18.03 -19.13 -22.19
C LEU A 574 -17.53 -17.91 -22.97
N ALA A 575 -16.49 -17.25 -22.46
CA ALA A 575 -15.82 -16.12 -23.09
C ALA A 575 -14.40 -16.53 -23.51
N ILE A 576 -14.15 -16.55 -24.81
CA ILE A 576 -12.85 -16.87 -25.40
C ILE A 576 -12.17 -15.56 -25.77
N TYR A 577 -11.07 -15.26 -25.09
CA TYR A 577 -10.20 -14.13 -25.40
C TYR A 577 -9.11 -14.48 -26.42
N ASN A 578 -8.58 -15.70 -26.31
CA ASN A 578 -7.62 -16.27 -27.24
C ASN A 578 -7.77 -17.79 -27.27
N ALA A 579 -8.04 -18.35 -28.45
CA ALA A 579 -8.00 -19.78 -28.72
C ALA A 579 -6.97 -20.08 -29.82
N ASP A 580 -6.17 -21.12 -29.63
CA ASP A 580 -5.18 -21.59 -30.58
C ASP A 580 -5.69 -22.82 -31.36
N GLN A 581 -4.89 -23.30 -32.32
CA GLN A 581 -5.27 -24.45 -33.15
C GLN A 581 -5.53 -25.70 -32.30
N ARG A 582 -4.77 -25.87 -31.22
CA ARG A 582 -4.90 -27.01 -30.34
C ARG A 582 -6.24 -27.01 -29.62
N PHE A 583 -6.66 -25.87 -29.07
CA PHE A 583 -7.98 -25.72 -28.48
C PHE A 583 -9.09 -26.13 -29.45
N TRP A 584 -8.98 -25.68 -30.71
CA TRP A 584 -9.97 -26.02 -31.73
C TRP A 584 -9.94 -27.50 -32.11
N ASN A 585 -8.76 -28.11 -32.27
CA ASN A 585 -8.65 -29.54 -32.56
C ASN A 585 -9.32 -30.39 -31.47
N ASP A 586 -9.19 -30.00 -30.21
CA ASP A 586 -9.70 -30.77 -29.08
C ASP A 586 -11.19 -30.50 -28.79
N ASN A 587 -11.72 -29.32 -29.16
CA ASN A 587 -13.04 -28.85 -28.69
C ASN A 587 -14.02 -28.39 -29.78
N ALA A 588 -13.63 -28.34 -31.06
CA ALA A 588 -14.47 -27.79 -32.14
C ALA A 588 -15.87 -28.41 -32.24
N GLY A 589 -16.02 -29.68 -31.86
CA GLY A 589 -17.31 -30.39 -31.86
C GLY A 589 -18.38 -29.77 -30.94
N LEU A 590 -17.99 -28.96 -29.96
CA LEU A 590 -18.93 -28.24 -29.07
C LEU A 590 -19.46 -26.94 -29.66
N PHE A 591 -18.79 -26.41 -30.71
CA PHE A 591 -19.04 -25.08 -31.25
C PHE A 591 -19.80 -25.11 -32.56
N PRO A 592 -20.58 -24.04 -32.88
CA PRO A 592 -21.19 -23.85 -34.19
C PRO A 592 -20.12 -23.81 -35.30
N VAL A 593 -20.37 -24.50 -36.40
CA VAL A 593 -19.42 -24.65 -37.53
C VAL A 593 -18.90 -23.30 -38.04
N ASN A 594 -19.75 -22.26 -38.08
CA ASN A 594 -19.40 -20.91 -38.54
C ASN A 594 -18.50 -20.12 -37.57
N THR A 595 -18.25 -20.64 -36.36
CA THR A 595 -17.42 -19.99 -35.34
C THR A 595 -16.14 -20.77 -35.02
N GLN A 596 -15.99 -21.97 -35.58
CA GLN A 596 -14.79 -22.78 -35.44
C GLN A 596 -13.58 -22.03 -36.00
N ASN A 597 -12.43 -22.15 -35.33
CA ASN A 597 -11.18 -21.45 -35.64
C ASN A 597 -11.20 -19.93 -35.39
N SER A 598 -12.24 -19.37 -34.77
CA SER A 598 -12.18 -17.98 -34.30
C SER A 598 -11.17 -17.83 -33.17
N GLN A 599 -10.38 -16.75 -33.15
CA GLN A 599 -9.48 -16.48 -32.03
C GLN A 599 -10.23 -16.00 -30.77
N GLN A 600 -11.45 -15.48 -30.92
CA GLN A 600 -12.23 -14.92 -29.82
C GLN A 600 -13.74 -15.12 -30.01
N GLY A 601 -14.51 -15.06 -28.93
CA GLY A 601 -15.98 -15.09 -29.01
C GLY A 601 -16.66 -15.29 -27.66
N VAL A 602 -17.95 -14.97 -27.61
CA VAL A 602 -18.81 -15.25 -26.47
C VAL A 602 -19.85 -16.27 -26.89
N TYR A 603 -20.02 -17.29 -26.05
CA TYR A 603 -20.92 -18.41 -26.29
C TYR A 603 -21.81 -18.65 -25.07
N LYS A 604 -23.09 -18.91 -25.31
CA LYS A 604 -24.02 -19.39 -24.30
C LYS A 604 -23.88 -20.90 -24.18
N ILE A 605 -23.81 -21.40 -22.95
CA ILE A 605 -23.65 -22.83 -22.67
C ILE A 605 -25.04 -23.46 -22.60
N ILE A 606 -25.34 -24.38 -23.51
CA ILE A 606 -26.60 -25.12 -23.53
C ILE A 606 -26.39 -26.47 -22.87
N SER A 607 -27.08 -26.68 -21.75
CA SER A 607 -27.01 -27.93 -20.98
C SER A 607 -28.36 -28.65 -20.95
N ARG A 608 -28.35 -29.98 -21.00
CA ARG A 608 -29.51 -30.86 -20.74
C ARG A 608 -29.11 -31.88 -19.67
N ASP A 609 -29.96 -32.07 -18.66
CA ASP A 609 -29.71 -32.98 -17.53
C ASP A 609 -28.35 -32.78 -16.85
N GLY A 610 -27.91 -31.52 -16.75
CA GLY A 610 -26.62 -31.15 -16.15
C GLY A 610 -25.38 -31.54 -16.95
N LYS A 611 -25.53 -32.00 -18.19
CA LYS A 611 -24.45 -32.21 -19.17
C LYS A 611 -24.47 -31.09 -20.21
N VAL A 612 -23.29 -30.57 -20.53
CA VAL A 612 -23.13 -29.62 -21.64
C VAL A 612 -23.42 -30.35 -22.94
N VAL A 613 -24.31 -29.80 -23.76
CA VAL A 613 -24.74 -30.40 -25.03
C VAL A 613 -24.12 -29.67 -26.21
N THR A 614 -24.15 -28.33 -26.19
CA THR A 614 -23.62 -27.49 -27.27
C THR A 614 -23.40 -26.06 -26.79
N LEU A 615 -22.67 -25.28 -27.58
CA LEU A 615 -22.43 -23.86 -27.38
C LEU A 615 -23.14 -23.06 -28.48
N GLU A 616 -23.79 -21.97 -28.12
CA GLU A 616 -24.44 -21.05 -29.08
C GLU A 616 -23.71 -19.72 -29.10
N SER A 617 -23.36 -19.20 -30.27
CA SER A 617 -22.75 -17.87 -30.39
C SER A 617 -23.73 -16.78 -29.97
N VAL A 618 -23.26 -15.81 -29.19
CA VAL A 618 -24.10 -14.72 -28.64
C VAL A 618 -23.91 -13.40 -29.41
N ASN A 619 -23.51 -13.49 -30.69
CA ASN A 619 -23.28 -12.32 -31.55
C ASN A 619 -24.55 -11.48 -31.77
#